data_AF-A0A946INS6-F1
#
_entry.id   AF-A0A946INS6-F1
#
_cell.length_a   1.000
_cell.length_b   1.000
_cell.length_c   1.000
_cell.angle_alpha   90.00
_cell.angle_beta   90.00
_cell.angle_gamma   90.00
#
_symmetry.space_group_name_H-M   'P 1'
#
loop_
_entity.id
_entity.type
_entity.pdbx_description
1 polymer ?
#
loop_
_entity_poly.entity_id
_entity_poly.type
_entity_poly.pdbx_seq_one_letter_code
_entity_poly.pdbx_strand_id
1 'polypeptide(L)'
;LTTVGLPRGMVNRTGFDTEHQLGKDEWSSVIQTELAKSPIFGITLSSDVSNGNGTISVTAEALTNINLDKTEEIEDYNIVICLTENGIIEWQKDNTAGDIEEYEHNHVLRTILNTTFGESMGNSFVDGDIWEKDYPVDITTLENANENYSLNTLFMGNGNSKGWDENNMEIVVYIYNTNNYEIVQVEQIHLTNH
;
A
#
# COMPACT_ATOMS: atom_id res chain seq x y z
N LEU A 1 -20.79 1.43 -13.77
CA LEU A 1 -20.41 0.01 -13.85
C LEU A 1 -19.71 -0.18 -15.18
N THR A 2 -18.38 -0.09 -15.18
CA THR A 2 -17.57 -0.30 -16.37
C THR A 2 -17.78 -1.72 -16.88
N THR A 3 -17.98 -1.87 -18.18
CA THR A 3 -18.27 -3.13 -18.89
C THR A 3 -17.07 -4.07 -18.99
N VAL A 4 -16.03 -3.87 -18.19
CA VAL A 4 -14.75 -4.58 -18.28
C VAL A 4 -14.66 -5.53 -17.09
N GLY A 5 -14.59 -6.84 -17.38
CA GLY A 5 -14.62 -7.89 -16.36
C GLY A 5 -13.41 -7.87 -15.42
N LEU A 6 -13.57 -8.50 -14.25
CA LEU A 6 -12.49 -8.79 -13.31
C LEU A 6 -11.68 -10.02 -13.78
N PRO A 7 -10.40 -10.15 -13.39
CA PRO A 7 -9.62 -9.25 -12.54
C PRO A 7 -9.09 -8.00 -13.26
N ARG A 8 -8.89 -6.94 -12.50
CA ARG A 8 -8.30 -5.66 -12.95
C ARG A 8 -7.25 -5.24 -11.94
N GLY A 9 -6.25 -4.51 -12.40
CA GLY A 9 -5.16 -3.99 -11.58
C GLY A 9 -4.81 -2.56 -11.97
N MET A 10 -3.91 -1.97 -11.21
CA MET A 10 -3.31 -0.68 -11.49
C MET A 10 -1.80 -0.83 -11.32
N VAL A 11 -1.03 -0.15 -12.16
CA VAL A 11 0.42 -0.01 -11.98
C VAL A 11 0.68 1.45 -11.65
N ASN A 12 1.24 1.72 -10.48
CA ASN A 12 1.55 3.05 -9.94
C ASN A 12 0.39 4.06 -9.97
N ARG A 13 -0.86 3.63 -10.19
CA ARG A 13 -2.02 4.50 -10.44
C ARG A 13 -1.82 5.49 -11.60
N THR A 14 -0.89 5.22 -12.51
CA THR A 14 -0.60 6.10 -13.64
C THR A 14 -1.85 6.30 -14.51
N GLY A 15 -2.12 7.54 -14.93
CA GLY A 15 -3.30 7.86 -15.75
C GLY A 15 -4.61 7.96 -14.97
N PHE A 16 -4.56 8.13 -13.64
CA PHE A 16 -5.74 8.44 -12.84
C PHE A 16 -6.35 9.79 -13.26
N ASP A 17 -7.67 9.94 -13.36
CA ASP A 17 -8.75 9.02 -12.93
C ASP A 17 -9.41 8.22 -14.07
N THR A 18 -8.87 8.25 -15.30
CA THR A 18 -9.53 7.63 -16.46
C THR A 18 -8.86 6.35 -16.95
N GLU A 19 -7.54 6.33 -17.10
CA GLU A 19 -6.79 5.25 -17.78
C GLU A 19 -6.04 4.32 -16.82
N HIS A 20 -6.17 4.53 -15.51
CA HIS A 20 -5.41 3.80 -14.49
C HIS A 20 -5.75 2.31 -14.36
N GLN A 21 -6.88 1.86 -14.91
CA GLN A 21 -7.33 0.48 -14.79
C GLN A 21 -6.78 -0.36 -15.94
N LEU A 22 -6.06 -1.42 -15.60
CA LEU A 22 -5.39 -2.30 -16.57
C LEU A 22 -5.94 -3.73 -16.48
N GLY A 23 -6.11 -4.37 -17.63
CA GLY A 23 -6.33 -5.80 -17.76
C GLY A 23 -5.03 -6.57 -17.58
N LYS A 24 -5.14 -7.86 -17.23
CA LYS A 24 -3.99 -8.74 -16.95
C LYS A 24 -2.92 -8.75 -18.06
N ASP A 25 -3.34 -8.62 -19.32
CA ASP A 25 -2.44 -8.71 -20.48
C ASP A 25 -1.66 -7.40 -20.72
N GLU A 26 -2.07 -6.30 -20.07
CA GLU A 26 -1.46 -4.96 -20.21
C GLU A 26 -0.37 -4.70 -19.15
N TRP A 27 -0.37 -5.46 -18.05
CA TRP A 27 0.49 -5.19 -16.89
C TRP A 27 1.97 -5.25 -17.24
N SER A 28 2.40 -6.28 -17.99
CA SER A 28 3.82 -6.51 -18.26
C SER A 28 4.48 -5.35 -19.04
N SER A 29 3.76 -4.74 -19.99
CA SER A 29 4.30 -3.60 -20.74
C SER A 29 4.36 -2.32 -19.89
N VAL A 30 3.34 -2.08 -19.06
CA VAL A 30 3.32 -0.89 -18.20
C VAL A 30 4.38 -1.00 -17.11
N ILE A 31 4.54 -2.17 -16.47
CA ILE A 31 5.58 -2.43 -15.47
C ILE A 31 6.98 -2.14 -16.04
N GLN A 32 7.28 -2.58 -17.26
CA GLN A 32 8.59 -2.32 -17.87
C GLN A 32 8.85 -0.82 -18.11
N THR A 33 7.79 -0.05 -18.38
CA THR A 33 7.91 1.42 -18.53
C THR A 33 8.21 2.08 -17.19
N GLU A 34 7.52 1.66 -16.14
CA GLU A 34 7.73 2.19 -14.79
C GLU A 34 9.11 1.83 -14.23
N LEU A 35 9.57 0.60 -14.44
CA LEU A 35 10.90 0.15 -14.00
C LEU A 35 12.07 0.89 -14.68
N ALA A 36 11.83 1.56 -15.80
CA ALA A 36 12.84 2.35 -16.49
C ALA A 36 12.98 3.78 -15.93
N LYS A 37 12.03 4.24 -15.10
CA LYS A 37 12.08 5.56 -14.47
C LYS A 37 13.16 5.60 -13.38
N SER A 38 13.83 6.74 -13.26
CA SER A 38 14.72 6.97 -12.12
C SER A 38 13.90 7.30 -10.87
N PRO A 39 14.20 6.70 -9.71
CA PRO A 39 13.50 7.00 -8.48
C PRO A 39 13.83 8.42 -8.00
N ILE A 40 12.83 9.12 -7.47
CA ILE A 40 12.99 10.45 -6.87
C ILE A 40 13.06 10.41 -5.34
N PHE A 41 12.62 9.31 -4.73
CA PHE A 41 12.75 9.02 -3.30
C PHE A 41 13.33 7.62 -3.09
N GLY A 42 14.08 7.42 -2.02
CA GLY A 42 14.39 6.12 -1.43
C GLY A 42 13.55 5.92 -0.16
N ILE A 43 13.11 4.69 0.11
CA ILE A 43 12.45 4.34 1.38
C ILE A 43 13.29 3.29 2.07
N THR A 44 13.50 3.45 3.38
CA THR A 44 14.08 2.44 4.26
C THR A 44 13.09 2.13 5.36
N LEU A 45 12.87 0.83 5.60
CA LEU A 45 11.96 0.32 6.61
C LEU A 45 12.71 -0.53 7.62
N SER A 46 12.29 -0.45 8.88
CA SER A 46 12.64 -1.42 9.90
C SER A 46 11.47 -1.65 10.85
N SER A 47 11.40 -2.84 11.43
CA SER A 47 10.42 -3.17 12.45
C SER A 47 11.07 -3.92 13.61
N ASP A 48 10.64 -3.58 14.83
CA ASP A 48 10.93 -4.33 16.04
C ASP A 48 9.69 -5.05 16.61
N VAL A 49 8.62 -5.14 15.81
CA VAL A 49 7.37 -5.79 16.21
C VAL A 49 7.62 -7.25 16.54
N SER A 50 7.15 -7.65 17.72
CA SER A 50 7.20 -9.03 18.20
C SER A 50 6.05 -9.31 19.15
N ASN A 51 5.47 -10.51 19.08
CA ASN A 51 4.33 -10.90 19.90
C ASN A 51 3.18 -9.88 19.82
N GLY A 52 2.91 -9.40 18.61
CA GLY A 52 1.84 -8.48 18.26
C GLY A 52 2.08 -7.02 18.60
N ASN A 53 3.26 -6.65 19.12
CA ASN A 53 3.51 -5.30 19.63
C ASN A 53 4.91 -4.78 19.25
N GLY A 54 5.01 -3.50 18.94
CA GLY A 54 6.29 -2.83 18.69
C GLY A 54 6.13 -1.54 17.91
N THR A 55 7.13 -1.23 17.10
CA THR A 55 7.29 -0.01 16.33
C THR A 55 7.75 -0.36 14.92
N ILE A 56 7.19 0.38 13.96
CA ILE A 56 7.68 0.42 12.59
C ILE A 56 8.34 1.78 12.38
N SER A 57 9.60 1.77 11.96
CA SER A 57 10.33 2.98 11.61
C SER A 57 10.38 3.12 10.09
N VAL A 58 10.02 4.31 9.61
CA VAL A 58 10.00 4.64 8.19
C VAL A 58 10.90 5.85 7.96
N THR A 59 11.83 5.71 7.03
CA THR A 59 12.66 6.81 6.54
C THR A 59 12.49 6.94 5.04
N ALA A 60 12.24 8.15 4.56
CA ALA A 60 12.23 8.49 3.15
C ALA A 60 13.28 9.56 2.86
N GLU A 61 14.12 9.31 1.87
CA GLU A 61 15.21 10.20 1.44
C GLU A 61 14.91 10.73 0.04
N ALA A 62 15.00 12.03 -0.19
CA ALA A 62 14.95 12.61 -1.53
C ALA A 62 16.26 12.31 -2.28
N LEU A 63 16.17 11.69 -3.46
CA LEU A 63 17.33 11.30 -4.27
C LEU A 63 17.66 12.32 -5.37
N THR A 64 16.89 13.40 -5.43
CA THR A 64 17.04 14.51 -6.37
C THR A 64 16.38 15.76 -5.80
N ASN A 65 16.74 16.91 -6.35
CA ASN A 65 16.04 18.17 -6.10
C ASN A 65 14.63 18.13 -6.70
N ILE A 66 13.62 18.55 -5.93
CA ILE A 66 12.20 18.58 -6.31
C ILE A 66 11.64 19.98 -6.02
N ASN A 67 10.98 20.59 -7.01
CA ASN A 67 10.28 21.89 -6.93
C ASN A 67 11.10 23.09 -6.41
N LEU A 68 12.43 23.09 -6.56
CA LEU A 68 13.29 24.14 -5.99
C LEU A 68 13.16 25.50 -6.72
N ASP A 69 13.02 25.48 -8.05
CA ASP A 69 12.91 26.70 -8.86
C ASP A 69 11.47 27.24 -8.97
N LYS A 70 10.48 26.39 -8.65
CA LYS A 70 9.04 26.69 -8.73
C LYS A 70 8.61 27.22 -10.09
N THR A 71 9.28 26.80 -11.16
CA THR A 71 8.96 27.25 -12.52
C THR A 71 7.92 26.36 -13.20
N GLU A 72 7.74 25.15 -12.70
CA GLU A 72 6.70 24.19 -13.12
C GLU A 72 5.61 24.09 -12.05
N GLU A 73 4.57 23.31 -12.34
CA GLU A 73 3.53 22.97 -11.36
C GLU A 73 4.16 22.30 -10.13
N ILE A 74 3.81 22.79 -8.93
CA ILE A 74 4.35 22.28 -7.68
C ILE A 74 3.63 20.98 -7.33
N GLU A 75 4.41 19.91 -7.25
CA GLU A 75 3.96 18.60 -6.80
C GLU A 75 4.03 18.47 -5.27
N ASP A 76 2.91 18.11 -4.65
CA ASP A 76 2.85 17.73 -3.24
C ASP A 76 2.92 16.20 -3.10
N TYR A 77 3.56 15.73 -2.03
CA TYR A 77 3.79 14.30 -1.80
C TYR A 77 3.21 13.84 -0.46
N ASN A 78 2.56 12.67 -0.50
CA ASN A 78 2.07 11.97 0.69
C ASN A 78 2.68 10.57 0.79
N ILE A 79 2.85 10.09 2.02
CA ILE A 79 3.32 8.73 2.33
C ILE A 79 2.24 7.93 3.03
N VAL A 80 2.07 6.66 2.63
CA VAL A 80 1.06 5.74 3.17
C VAL A 80 1.76 4.49 3.68
N ILE A 81 1.38 4.04 4.88
CA ILE A 81 1.96 2.87 5.53
C ILE A 81 0.86 1.84 5.73
N CYS A 82 0.98 0.70 5.06
CA CYS A 82 0.01 -0.38 5.07
C CYS A 82 0.57 -1.60 5.79
N LEU A 83 -0.31 -2.33 6.50
CA LEU A 83 -0.09 -3.73 6.84
C LEU A 83 -0.88 -4.61 5.89
N THR A 84 -0.20 -5.59 5.32
CA THR A 84 -0.80 -6.63 4.47
C THR A 84 -0.51 -8.00 5.06
N GLU A 85 -1.29 -9.01 4.69
CA GLU A 85 -1.11 -10.38 5.17
C GLU A 85 -1.22 -11.40 4.03
N ASN A 86 -0.36 -12.41 4.10
CA ASN A 86 -0.27 -13.52 3.17
C ASN A 86 -0.87 -14.81 3.74
N GLY A 87 -1.07 -15.82 2.89
CA GLY A 87 -1.43 -17.17 3.32
C GLY A 87 -2.82 -17.32 3.93
N ILE A 88 -3.74 -16.37 3.71
CA ILE A 88 -5.10 -16.46 4.25
C ILE A 88 -5.89 -17.46 3.41
N ILE A 89 -6.33 -18.55 4.04
CA ILE A 89 -7.18 -19.56 3.38
C ILE A 89 -8.65 -19.21 3.55
N GLU A 90 -9.30 -18.84 2.45
CA GLU A 90 -10.72 -18.51 2.42
C GLU A 90 -11.36 -18.86 1.07
N TRP A 91 -12.69 -18.76 1.00
CA TRP A 91 -13.43 -19.04 -0.22
C TRP A 91 -13.21 -17.96 -1.30
N GLN A 92 -13.08 -18.38 -2.55
CA GLN A 92 -12.98 -17.50 -3.73
C GLN A 92 -13.93 -17.96 -4.82
N LYS A 93 -14.70 -17.01 -5.37
CA LYS A 93 -15.58 -17.30 -6.52
C LYS A 93 -14.76 -17.46 -7.81
N ASP A 94 -14.94 -18.58 -8.50
CA ASP A 94 -14.48 -18.79 -9.87
C ASP A 94 -15.67 -19.00 -10.81
N ASN A 95 -15.86 -18.07 -11.75
CA ASN A 95 -16.96 -18.12 -12.71
C ASN A 95 -16.83 -19.22 -13.78
N THR A 96 -15.70 -19.94 -13.80
CA THR A 96 -15.37 -20.99 -14.77
C THR A 96 -15.38 -22.38 -14.13
N ALA A 97 -14.71 -22.53 -12.98
CA ALA A 97 -14.51 -23.82 -12.31
C ALA A 97 -15.48 -24.09 -11.15
N GLY A 98 -16.28 -23.11 -10.73
CA GLY A 98 -17.06 -23.16 -9.49
C GLY A 98 -16.27 -22.61 -8.30
N ASP A 99 -16.97 -22.33 -7.19
CA ASP A 99 -16.34 -21.71 -6.02
C ASP A 99 -15.20 -22.58 -5.45
N ILE A 100 -14.08 -21.95 -5.09
CA ILE A 100 -12.90 -22.59 -4.52
C ILE A 100 -12.93 -22.30 -3.01
N GLU A 101 -13.26 -23.31 -2.19
CA GLU A 101 -13.43 -23.11 -0.73
C GLU A 101 -12.12 -22.81 0.01
N GLU A 102 -11.00 -23.37 -0.45
CA GLU A 102 -9.68 -23.23 0.17
C GLU A 102 -8.72 -22.49 -0.78
N TYR A 103 -9.06 -21.26 -1.15
CA TYR A 103 -8.17 -20.41 -1.95
C TYR A 103 -7.20 -19.66 -1.02
N GLU A 104 -5.93 -19.61 -1.40
CA GLU A 104 -4.91 -18.87 -0.66
C GLU A 104 -4.84 -17.41 -1.17
N HIS A 105 -5.24 -16.48 -0.31
CA HIS A 105 -5.14 -15.04 -0.55
C HIS A 105 -3.80 -14.49 -0.03
N ASN A 106 -3.13 -13.73 -0.89
CA ASN A 106 -1.84 -13.09 -0.61
C ASN A 106 -1.92 -11.57 -0.74
N HIS A 107 -1.06 -10.86 0.00
CA HIS A 107 -0.98 -9.40 0.10
C HIS A 107 -2.32 -8.72 0.41
N VAL A 108 -3.14 -9.33 1.27
CA VAL A 108 -4.44 -8.78 1.66
C VAL A 108 -4.23 -7.58 2.56
N LEU A 109 -4.71 -6.40 2.15
CA LEU A 109 -4.67 -5.20 2.99
C LEU A 109 -5.45 -5.43 4.29
N ARG A 110 -4.77 -5.28 5.43
CA ARG A 110 -5.34 -5.39 6.77
C ARG A 110 -5.67 -4.04 7.37
N THR A 111 -4.73 -3.10 7.30
CA THR A 111 -4.95 -1.73 7.79
C THR A 111 -3.96 -0.74 7.17
N ILE A 112 -4.29 0.54 7.28
CA ILE A 112 -3.40 1.66 7.00
C ILE A 112 -3.08 2.33 8.34
N LEU A 113 -1.81 2.38 8.71
CA LEU A 113 -1.38 2.79 10.06
C LEU A 113 -1.49 4.29 10.31
N ASN A 114 -1.46 5.10 9.26
CA ASN A 114 -1.66 6.54 9.35
C ASN A 114 -3.10 6.93 8.99
N THR A 115 -3.39 7.30 7.74
CA THR A 115 -4.76 7.63 7.30
C THR A 115 -5.03 7.08 5.91
N THR A 116 -6.30 7.02 5.48
CA THR A 116 -6.68 6.54 4.14
C THR A 116 -5.88 7.18 3.00
N PHE A 117 -5.46 8.45 3.16
CA PHE A 117 -4.67 9.19 2.17
C PHE A 117 -3.24 9.48 2.65
N GLY A 118 -2.79 8.78 3.68
CA GLY A 118 -1.45 8.93 4.22
C GLY A 118 -1.23 10.19 5.04
N GLU A 119 0.01 10.66 5.04
CA GLU A 119 0.45 11.90 5.68
C GLU A 119 1.30 12.70 4.70
N SER A 120 1.28 14.02 4.82
CA SER A 120 2.06 14.90 3.95
C SER A 120 3.54 14.88 4.30
N MET A 121 4.37 14.75 3.27
CA MET A 121 5.82 14.91 3.34
C MET A 121 6.25 16.34 2.96
N GLY A 122 5.35 17.12 2.35
CA GLY A 122 5.63 18.43 1.78
C GLY A 122 5.76 18.41 0.27
N ASN A 123 6.37 19.45 -0.29
CA ASN A 123 6.37 19.72 -1.74
C ASN A 123 7.66 20.34 -2.27
N SER A 124 8.73 20.33 -1.49
CA SER A 124 10.02 20.85 -1.91
C SER A 124 11.09 20.10 -1.16
N PHE A 125 12.02 19.51 -1.89
CA PHE A 125 13.09 18.69 -1.35
C PHE A 125 14.41 19.02 -2.05
N VAL A 126 15.47 19.13 -1.25
CA VAL A 126 16.84 19.11 -1.74
C VAL A 126 17.32 17.66 -1.72
N ASP A 127 18.17 17.29 -2.67
CA ASP A 127 18.86 15.99 -2.67
C ASP A 127 19.50 15.70 -1.29
N GLY A 128 19.15 14.55 -0.72
CA GLY A 128 19.54 14.12 0.63
C GLY A 128 18.61 14.58 1.77
N ASP A 129 17.53 15.32 1.50
CA ASP A 129 16.52 15.64 2.53
C ASP A 129 15.85 14.36 3.06
N ILE A 130 15.62 14.32 4.38
CA ILE A 130 15.07 13.15 5.08
C ILE A 130 13.71 13.50 5.69
N TRP A 131 12.74 12.63 5.43
CA TRP A 131 11.50 12.51 6.19
C TRP A 131 11.55 11.21 6.99
N GLU A 132 11.28 11.26 8.29
CA GLU A 132 11.31 10.08 9.15
C GLU A 132 10.19 10.09 10.18
N LYS A 133 9.63 8.91 10.45
CA LYS A 133 8.60 8.75 11.48
C LYS A 133 8.49 7.31 11.97
N ASP A 134 8.20 7.19 13.27
CA ASP A 134 7.89 5.94 13.94
C ASP A 134 6.38 5.77 14.12
N TYR A 135 5.90 4.55 13.90
CA TYR A 135 4.51 4.16 14.09
C TYR A 135 4.41 3.03 15.12
N PRO A 136 3.79 3.27 16.29
CA PRO A 136 3.53 2.19 17.23
C PRO A 136 2.49 1.23 16.65
N VAL A 137 2.72 -0.06 16.85
CA VAL A 137 1.85 -1.14 16.38
C VAL A 137 1.43 -1.99 17.57
N ASP A 138 0.12 -2.21 17.67
CA ASP A 138 -0.51 -3.23 18.49
C ASP A 138 -1.51 -3.96 17.59
N ILE A 139 -1.12 -5.15 17.12
CA ILE A 139 -1.88 -5.98 16.18
C ILE A 139 -3.25 -6.32 16.77
N THR A 140 -3.33 -6.59 18.07
CA THR A 140 -4.61 -6.92 18.72
C THR A 140 -5.56 -5.73 18.69
N THR A 141 -5.05 -4.52 18.98
CA THR A 141 -5.86 -3.31 18.91
C THR A 141 -6.31 -3.01 17.48
N LEU A 142 -5.41 -3.15 16.50
CA LEU A 142 -5.71 -2.91 15.08
C LEU A 142 -6.73 -3.91 14.53
N GLU A 143 -6.58 -5.20 14.83
CA GLU A 143 -7.52 -6.25 14.44
C GLU A 143 -8.92 -6.00 15.04
N ASN A 144 -8.99 -5.68 16.33
CA ASN A 144 -10.27 -5.36 16.98
C ASN A 144 -10.93 -4.11 16.37
N ALA A 145 -10.16 -3.10 15.97
CA ALA A 145 -10.69 -1.94 15.26
C ALA A 145 -11.25 -2.33 13.88
N ASN A 146 -10.53 -3.16 13.13
CA ASN A 146 -10.96 -3.67 11.82
C ASN A 146 -12.24 -4.51 11.93
N GLU A 147 -12.34 -5.39 12.92
CA GLU A 147 -13.54 -6.18 13.18
C GLU A 147 -14.71 -5.28 13.55
N ASN A 148 -14.53 -4.35 14.49
CA ASN A 148 -15.60 -3.44 14.90
C ASN A 148 -16.11 -2.60 13.72
N TYR A 149 -15.22 -2.10 12.88
CA TYR A 149 -15.61 -1.39 11.67
C TYR A 149 -16.41 -2.30 10.73
N SER A 150 -15.92 -3.52 10.47
CA SER A 150 -16.57 -4.51 9.62
C SER A 150 -18.00 -4.83 10.09
N LEU A 151 -18.18 -5.09 11.39
CA LEU A 151 -19.47 -5.46 11.99
C LEU A 151 -20.50 -4.31 12.00
N ASN A 152 -20.05 -3.05 12.14
CA ASN A 152 -20.93 -1.92 12.45
C ASN A 152 -21.10 -0.91 11.32
N THR A 153 -20.28 -0.95 10.27
CA THR A 153 -20.31 0.07 9.20
C THR A 153 -20.54 -0.50 7.80
N LEU A 154 -20.17 -1.76 7.54
CA LEU A 154 -20.26 -2.34 6.21
C LEU A 154 -21.68 -2.88 5.94
N PHE A 155 -22.26 -2.45 4.82
CA PHE A 155 -23.67 -2.73 4.47
C PHE A 155 -23.91 -4.14 3.90
N MET A 156 -22.86 -4.89 3.52
CA MET A 156 -23.00 -6.11 2.70
C MET A 156 -22.18 -7.34 3.15
N GLY A 157 -21.61 -7.34 4.36
CA GLY A 157 -21.01 -8.54 4.89
C GLY A 157 -19.87 -8.27 5.86
N ASN A 158 -19.81 -9.12 6.88
CA ASN A 158 -18.75 -9.19 7.85
C ASN A 158 -17.86 -10.35 7.37
N GLY A 159 -16.92 -10.06 6.48
CA GLY A 159 -15.93 -11.05 6.05
C GLY A 159 -15.05 -11.49 7.24
N ASN A 160 -14.09 -12.37 6.99
CA ASN A 160 -13.11 -12.76 8.01
C ASN A 160 -12.15 -11.60 8.30
N SER A 161 -12.59 -10.72 9.21
CA SER A 161 -11.89 -9.50 9.63
C SER A 161 -10.93 -9.73 10.80
N LYS A 162 -10.73 -11.00 11.18
CA LYS A 162 -9.94 -11.49 12.32
C LYS A 162 -8.98 -12.59 11.90
N GLY A 163 -8.27 -13.17 12.87
CA GLY A 163 -7.32 -14.25 12.68
C GLY A 163 -6.00 -13.75 12.09
N TRP A 164 -5.63 -12.51 12.39
CA TRP A 164 -4.41 -11.90 11.90
C TRP A 164 -3.18 -12.66 12.40
N ASP A 165 -2.37 -13.21 11.50
CA ASP A 165 -1.12 -13.89 11.81
C ASP A 165 0.07 -12.97 11.51
N GLU A 166 0.72 -12.48 12.57
CA GLU A 166 1.85 -11.55 12.46
C GLU A 166 3.02 -12.12 11.65
N ASN A 167 3.20 -13.45 11.64
CA ASN A 167 4.29 -14.10 10.91
C ASN A 167 4.07 -14.06 9.38
N ASN A 168 2.82 -13.86 8.95
CA ASN A 168 2.46 -13.72 7.55
C ASN A 168 2.26 -12.26 7.13
N MET A 169 2.50 -11.31 8.04
CA MET A 169 2.31 -9.89 7.76
C MET A 169 3.52 -9.23 7.12
N GLU A 170 3.23 -8.24 6.28
CA GLU A 170 4.20 -7.40 5.60
C GLU A 170 3.82 -5.93 5.77
N ILE A 171 4.86 -5.10 5.85
CA ILE A 171 4.75 -3.65 5.84
C ILE A 171 4.95 -3.21 4.40
N VAL A 172 3.97 -2.51 3.82
CA VAL A 172 4.09 -1.90 2.49
C VAL A 172 3.97 -0.39 2.67
N VAL A 173 5.03 0.33 2.31
CA VAL A 173 5.04 1.79 2.37
C VAL A 173 5.19 2.34 0.96
N TYR A 174 4.36 3.32 0.61
CA TYR A 174 4.48 4.00 -0.67
C TYR A 174 4.33 5.51 -0.55
N ILE A 175 5.03 6.21 -1.43
CA ILE A 175 4.94 7.66 -1.62
C ILE A 175 4.22 7.93 -2.92
N TYR A 176 3.29 8.89 -2.93
CA TYR A 176 2.57 9.28 -4.13
C TYR A 176 2.47 10.80 -4.28
N ASN A 177 2.44 11.26 -5.54
CA ASN A 177 2.19 12.64 -5.91
C ASN A 177 0.68 12.92 -5.77
N THR A 178 0.29 13.90 -4.96
CA THR A 178 -1.13 14.14 -4.66
C THR A 178 -1.91 14.81 -5.79
N ASN A 179 -1.24 15.35 -6.81
CA ASN A 179 -1.88 16.02 -7.94
C ASN A 179 -2.42 15.01 -8.94
N ASN A 180 -1.65 13.95 -9.24
CA ASN A 180 -1.99 12.93 -10.23
C ASN A 180 -2.21 11.52 -9.63
N TYR A 181 -2.02 11.38 -8.31
CA TYR A 181 -2.11 10.15 -7.54
C TYR A 181 -1.10 9.05 -7.91
N GLU A 182 -0.10 9.37 -8.74
CA GLU A 182 0.93 8.43 -9.15
C GLU A 182 1.79 8.04 -7.96
N ILE A 183 1.95 6.73 -7.75
CA ILE A 183 2.87 6.16 -6.78
C ILE A 183 4.26 6.23 -7.39
N VAL A 184 5.16 6.98 -6.73
CA VAL A 184 6.50 7.28 -7.23
C VAL A 184 7.60 6.44 -6.58
N GLN A 185 7.30 5.85 -5.43
CA GLN A 185 8.19 4.92 -4.74
C GLN A 185 7.39 3.99 -3.83
N VAL A 186 7.84 2.74 -3.70
CA VAL A 186 7.28 1.74 -2.78
C VAL A 186 8.40 0.87 -2.21
N GLU A 187 8.27 0.48 -0.95
CA GLU A 187 9.17 -0.47 -0.29
C GLU A 187 8.35 -1.46 0.55
N GLN A 188 8.85 -2.68 0.69
CA GLN A 188 8.18 -3.75 1.42
C GLN A 188 9.16 -4.58 2.24
N ILE A 189 8.79 -4.86 3.49
CA ILE A 189 9.50 -5.83 4.36
C ILE A 189 8.49 -6.69 5.12
N HIS A 190 8.93 -7.84 5.64
CA HIS A 190 8.14 -8.58 6.64
C HIS A 190 7.96 -7.75 7.91
N LEU A 191 6.79 -7.91 8.55
CA LEU A 191 6.50 -7.23 9.82
C LEU A 191 7.42 -7.73 10.94
N THR A 192 7.65 -9.04 10.99
CA THR A 192 8.52 -9.69 11.97
C THR A 192 9.80 -10.17 11.30
N ASN A 193 10.93 -10.05 12.01
CA ASN A 193 12.20 -10.62 11.58
C ASN A 193 12.27 -12.09 12.04
N HIS A 194 12.22 -13.04 11.10
CA HIS A 194 12.44 -14.47 11.37
C HIS A 194 13.79 -14.95 10.82
#